data_AF-A0A4X2KIK1-F1
#
_entry.id   AF-A0A4X2KIK1-F1
#
_cell.length_a   1.000
_cell.length_b   1.000
_cell.length_c   1.000
_cell.angle_alpha   90.00
_cell.angle_beta   90.00
_cell.angle_gamma   90.00
#
_symmetry.space_group_name_H-M   'P 1'
#
loop_
_entity.id
_entity.type
_entity.pdbx_description
1 polymer ?
#
loop_
_entity_poly.entity_id
_entity_poly.type
_entity_poly.pdbx_seq_one_letter_code
_entity_poly.pdbx_strand_id
1 'polypeptide(L)'
;MKILDVGCGGGLLCEPGGSLFITTINKTQLSYALAIIFAEQIAGIVPKGTHNWEKFVSPEELESFLESNGLLVQTITGMLYNPFSGYWRWTENTSLNYAAHAIKSSAQVETEEHHTKTPGIDGQEASQK
;
A
#
# COMPACT_ATOMS: atom_id res chain seq x y z
N MET A 1 -1.35 -0.92 15.07
CA MET A 1 -0.21 -0.23 14.43
C MET A 1 -0.38 -0.40 12.93
N LYS A 2 -1.00 0.60 12.28
CA LYS A 2 -0.95 0.72 10.82
C LYS A 2 0.36 1.44 10.52
N ILE A 3 1.42 0.69 10.24
CA ILE A 3 2.56 1.25 9.52
C ILE A 3 2.42 0.71 8.11
N LEU A 4 1.55 1.37 7.37
CA LEU A 4 1.70 1.52 5.94
C LEU A 4 2.36 2.89 5.85
N ASP A 5 3.68 2.96 5.96
CA ASP A 5 4.38 4.22 5.72
C ASP A 5 4.38 4.42 4.21
N VAL A 6 3.25 4.93 3.70
CA VAL A 6 3.11 5.39 2.33
C VAL A 6 3.80 6.74 2.29
N GLY A 7 5.12 6.71 2.13
CA GLY A 7 5.91 7.89 1.89
C GLY A 7 5.63 8.40 0.47
N CYS A 8 4.53 9.13 0.29
CA CYS A 8 4.33 9.93 -0.92
C CYS A 8 4.91 11.32 -0.66
N GLY A 9 5.97 11.69 -1.38
CA GLY A 9 6.40 13.08 -1.42
C GLY A 9 5.37 13.91 -2.19
N GLY A 10 4.28 14.30 -1.53
CA GLY A 10 3.33 15.40 -1.79
C GLY A 10 2.66 15.58 -3.17
N GLY A 11 3.28 15.19 -4.28
CA GLY A 11 2.79 15.38 -5.65
C GLY A 11 3.32 14.35 -6.65
N LEU A 12 4.39 13.60 -6.35
CA LEU A 12 5.00 12.67 -7.31
C LEU A 12 4.09 11.50 -7.70
N LEU A 13 3.23 10.98 -6.80
CA LEU A 13 2.39 9.83 -7.13
C LEU A 13 1.28 10.19 -8.15
N CYS A 14 0.99 11.47 -8.34
CA CYS A 14 0.04 11.91 -9.36
C CYS A 14 0.70 11.89 -10.76
N GLU A 15 2.01 12.07 -10.84
CA GLU A 15 2.75 12.18 -12.09
C GLU A 15 3.34 10.83 -12.53
N PRO A 16 3.35 10.55 -13.85
CA PRO A 16 4.18 9.50 -14.43
C PRO A 16 5.62 9.48 -13.88
N GLY A 17 6.11 8.29 -13.50
CA GLY A 17 7.45 8.13 -12.92
C GLY A 17 7.54 8.39 -11.42
N GLY A 18 6.42 8.76 -10.77
CA GLY A 18 6.32 8.88 -9.32
C GLY A 18 6.70 7.60 -8.59
N SER A 19 7.53 7.68 -7.56
CA SER A 19 7.88 6.52 -6.72
C SER A 19 6.93 6.37 -5.53
N LEU A 20 6.57 5.12 -5.26
CA LEU A 20 5.78 4.67 -4.12
C LEU A 20 6.63 3.69 -3.30
N PHE A 21 6.77 3.96 -2.01
CA PHE A 21 7.39 3.03 -1.06
C PHE A 21 6.33 2.55 -0.08
N ILE A 22 6.29 1.24 0.17
CA ILE A 22 5.34 0.61 1.09
C ILE A 22 6.11 -0.34 1.99
N THR A 23 5.93 -0.24 3.31
CA THR A 23 6.38 -1.26 4.26
C THR A 23 5.17 -1.93 4.90
N THR A 24 5.17 -3.25 5.04
CA THR A 24 4.08 -3.98 5.71
C THR A 24 4.52 -5.34 6.25
N ILE A 25 3.71 -5.89 7.15
CA ILE A 25 3.89 -7.25 7.68
C ILE A 25 3.27 -8.24 6.69
N ASN A 26 4.00 -9.31 6.36
CA ASN A 26 3.54 -10.31 5.41
C ASN A 26 2.45 -11.18 6.03
N LYS A 27 1.50 -11.66 5.22
CA LYS A 27 0.47 -12.63 5.65
C LYS A 27 1.02 -14.06 5.68
N THR A 28 1.96 -14.35 6.58
CA THR A 28 2.48 -15.72 6.81
C THR A 28 2.22 -16.24 8.22
N GLN A 29 2.20 -17.55 8.38
CA GLN A 29 2.04 -18.15 9.71
C GLN A 29 3.18 -17.73 10.68
N LEU A 30 4.37 -17.45 10.13
CA LEU A 30 5.52 -17.01 10.89
C LEU A 30 5.33 -15.58 11.43
N SER A 31 4.83 -14.66 10.59
CA SER A 31 4.56 -13.29 11.02
C SER A 31 3.40 -13.24 12.02
N TYR A 32 2.39 -14.09 11.88
CA TYR A 32 1.34 -14.25 12.89
C TYR A 32 1.91 -14.64 14.26
N ALA A 33 2.75 -15.68 14.29
CA ALA A 33 3.34 -16.18 15.52
C ALA A 33 4.26 -15.15 16.19
N LEU A 34 5.09 -14.46 15.41
CA LEU A 34 6.07 -13.51 15.97
C LEU A 34 5.48 -12.12 16.25
N ALA A 35 4.68 -11.56 15.32
CA ALA A 35 4.14 -10.21 15.47
C ALA A 35 2.92 -10.15 16.40
N ILE A 36 2.08 -11.19 16.43
CA ILE A 36 0.85 -11.18 17.23
C ILE A 36 1.05 -11.93 18.53
N ILE A 37 1.41 -13.21 18.47
CA ILE A 37 1.52 -14.04 19.67
C ILE A 37 2.69 -13.58 20.53
N PHE A 38 3.90 -13.53 19.96
CA PHE A 38 5.09 -13.20 20.73
C PHE A 38 5.08 -11.72 21.18
N ALA A 39 4.89 -10.76 20.27
CA ALA A 39 5.00 -9.35 20.62
C ALA A 39 3.84 -8.81 21.48
N GLU A 40 2.58 -9.24 21.24
CA GLU A 40 1.42 -8.70 21.98
C GLU A 40 1.06 -9.51 23.23
N GLN A 41 1.06 -10.85 23.13
CA GLN A 41 0.55 -11.69 24.22
C GLN A 41 1.66 -12.11 25.20
N ILE A 42 2.87 -12.35 24.72
CA ILE A 42 3.98 -12.86 25.54
C ILE A 42 4.87 -11.71 26.04
N ALA A 43 5.43 -10.93 25.12
CA ALA A 43 6.41 -9.91 25.45
C ALA A 43 5.79 -8.58 25.91
N GLY A 44 4.50 -8.35 25.63
CA GLY A 44 3.79 -7.14 26.04
C GLY A 44 4.36 -5.84 25.46
N ILE A 45 5.05 -5.92 24.32
CA ILE A 45 5.73 -4.78 23.68
C ILE A 45 4.69 -3.78 23.15
N VAL A 46 3.54 -4.29 22.72
CA VAL A 46 2.45 -3.52 22.12
C VAL A 46 1.10 -3.96 22.71
N PRO A 47 0.10 -3.06 22.80
CA PRO A 47 -1.22 -3.40 23.31
C PRO A 47 -1.87 -4.57 22.54
N LYS A 48 -2.70 -5.37 23.23
CA LYS A 48 -3.45 -6.45 22.58
C LYS A 48 -4.36 -5.92 21.48
N GLY A 49 -4.38 -6.58 20.32
CA GLY A 49 -5.18 -6.20 19.15
C GLY A 49 -4.53 -5.11 18.30
N THR A 50 -3.24 -4.85 18.50
CA THR A 50 -2.47 -3.86 17.70
C THR A 50 -2.28 -4.34 16.26
N HIS A 51 -2.14 -5.64 16.06
CA HIS A 51 -2.01 -6.32 14.79
C HIS A 51 -3.28 -7.12 14.50
N ASN A 52 -3.93 -6.80 13.39
CA ASN A 52 -5.07 -7.56 12.91
C ASN A 52 -4.60 -8.38 11.71
N TRP A 53 -4.58 -9.70 11.89
CA TRP A 53 -4.15 -10.68 10.90
C TRP A 53 -4.86 -10.55 9.55
N GLU A 54 -6.15 -10.23 9.55
CA GLU A 54 -6.94 -10.09 8.31
C GLU A 54 -6.46 -8.94 7.43
N LYS A 55 -5.70 -8.00 8.00
CA LYS A 55 -5.16 -6.83 7.29
C LYS A 55 -3.73 -7.05 6.79
N PHE A 56 -3.14 -8.21 7.04
CA PHE A 56 -1.84 -8.54 6.50
C PHE A 56 -2.00 -8.87 5.02
N VAL A 57 -1.04 -8.44 4.22
CA VAL A 57 -1.08 -8.52 2.75
C VAL A 57 0.17 -9.24 2.30
N SER A 58 0.02 -10.27 1.46
CA SER A 58 1.19 -10.97 0.90
C SER A 58 1.87 -10.12 -0.18
N PRO A 59 3.17 -10.34 -0.47
CA PRO A 59 3.87 -9.66 -1.56
C PRO A 59 3.13 -9.74 -2.90
N GLU A 60 2.57 -10.90 -3.21
CA GLU A 60 1.88 -11.18 -4.48
C GLU A 60 0.54 -10.45 -4.57
N GLU A 61 -0.19 -10.35 -3.45
CA GLU A 61 -1.43 -9.59 -3.35
C GLU A 61 -1.16 -8.09 -3.51
N LEU A 62 -0.10 -7.59 -2.88
CA LEU A 62 0.31 -6.19 -3.02
C LEU A 62 0.76 -5.89 -4.45
N GLU A 63 1.57 -6.75 -5.05
CA GLU A 63 2.06 -6.61 -6.41
C GLU A 63 0.89 -6.56 -7.40
N SER A 64 -0.01 -7.54 -7.33
CA SER A 64 -1.21 -7.59 -8.16
C SER A 64 -2.07 -6.34 -8.00
N PHE A 65 -2.22 -5.83 -6.78
CA PHE A 65 -2.96 -4.61 -6.50
C PHE A 65 -2.28 -3.38 -7.12
N LEU A 66 -0.96 -3.24 -6.99
CA LEU A 66 -0.20 -2.12 -7.55
C LEU A 66 -0.22 -2.12 -9.08
N GLU A 67 0.00 -3.28 -9.70
CA GLU A 67 -0.01 -3.44 -11.16
C GLU A 67 -1.38 -3.14 -11.75
N SER A 68 -2.46 -3.61 -11.09
CA SER A 68 -3.83 -3.30 -11.50
C SER A 68 -4.17 -1.81 -11.45
N ASN A 69 -3.43 -1.03 -10.66
CA ASN A 69 -3.56 0.42 -10.55
C ASN A 69 -2.52 1.18 -11.41
N GLY A 70 -1.82 0.49 -12.32
CA GLY A 70 -0.86 1.11 -13.23
C GLY A 70 0.48 1.49 -12.58
N LEU A 71 0.83 0.88 -11.44
CA LEU A 71 2.17 1.00 -10.87
C LEU A 71 3.00 -0.23 -11.22
N LEU A 72 4.24 -0.01 -11.65
CA LEU A 72 5.21 -1.07 -11.90
C LEU A 72 6.01 -1.32 -10.63
N VAL A 73 5.89 -2.52 -10.07
CA VAL A 73 6.68 -2.93 -8.91
C VAL A 73 8.13 -3.19 -9.36
N GLN A 74 9.07 -2.48 -8.74
CA GLN A 74 10.49 -2.58 -9.08
C GLN A 74 11.24 -3.49 -8.12
N THR A 75 10.87 -3.49 -6.85
CA THR A 75 11.59 -4.25 -5.82
C THR A 75 10.67 -4.59 -4.67
N ILE A 76 10.80 -5.82 -4.15
CA ILE A 76 10.26 -6.26 -2.87
C ILE A 76 11.42 -6.88 -2.07
N THR A 77 11.66 -6.40 -0.85
CA THR A 77 12.73 -6.89 0.02
C THR A 77 12.24 -7.02 1.46
N GLY A 78 12.70 -8.03 2.18
CA GLY A 78 12.39 -8.22 3.58
C GLY A 78 13.18 -7.30 4.50
N MET A 79 12.66 -7.05 5.69
CA MET A 79 13.39 -6.33 6.75
C MET A 79 13.51 -7.19 8.01
N LEU A 80 14.73 -7.27 8.53
CA LEU A 80 15.03 -8.01 9.75
C LEU A 80 15.55 -7.07 10.83
N TYR A 81 14.92 -7.11 12.00
CA TYR A 81 15.37 -6.38 13.17
C TYR A 81 16.30 -7.26 14.03
N ASN A 82 17.48 -6.74 14.37
CA ASN A 82 18.37 -7.38 15.33
C ASN A 82 18.21 -6.73 16.72
N PRO A 83 17.63 -7.42 17.72
CA PRO A 83 17.40 -6.85 19.04
C PRO A 83 18.69 -6.63 19.86
N PHE A 84 19.77 -7.37 19.55
CA PHE A 84 21.05 -7.24 20.27
C PHE A 84 21.82 -6.00 19.84
N SER A 85 21.74 -5.65 18.55
CA SER A 85 22.42 -4.48 18.00
C SER A 85 21.50 -3.26 17.86
N GLY A 86 20.18 -3.44 17.93
CA GLY A 86 19.18 -2.38 17.72
C GLY A 86 19.07 -1.90 16.27
N TYR A 87 19.67 -2.60 15.30
CA TYR A 87 19.72 -2.18 13.90
C TYR A 87 18.83 -3.05 13.01
N TRP A 88 18.27 -2.41 11.98
CA TRP A 88 17.55 -3.05 10.89
C TRP A 88 18.50 -3.44 9.76
N ARG A 89 18.19 -4.54 9.09
CA ARG A 89 18.92 -5.01 7.90
C ARG A 89 17.93 -5.43 6.82
N TRP A 90 18.29 -5.13 5.57
CA TRP A 90 17.61 -5.68 4.39
C TRP A 90 17.94 -7.16 4.23
N THR A 91 16.97 -7.94 3.77
CA THR A 91 17.08 -9.37 3.54
C THR A 91 16.24 -9.78 2.35
N GLU A 92 16.58 -10.90 1.72
CA GLU A 92 15.75 -11.52 0.67
C GLU A 92 14.53 -12.25 1.27
N ASN A 93 14.55 -12.52 2.57
CA ASN A 93 13.46 -13.21 3.25
C ASN A 93 12.30 -12.26 3.59
N THR A 94 11.19 -12.39 2.88
CA THR A 94 9.97 -11.59 3.07
C THR A 94 8.98 -12.24 4.05
N SER A 95 9.30 -13.38 4.69
CA SER A 95 8.34 -14.17 5.47
C SER A 95 7.77 -13.42 6.68
N LEU A 96 8.49 -12.44 7.24
CA LEU A 96 8.01 -11.65 8.36
C LEU A 96 7.33 -10.36 7.92
N ASN A 97 8.09 -9.51 7.24
CA ASN A 97 7.67 -8.21 6.77
C ASN A 97 8.52 -7.86 5.55
N TYR A 98 8.07 -6.88 4.78
CA TYR A 98 8.76 -6.46 3.58
C TYR A 98 8.55 -4.97 3.30
N ALA A 99 9.44 -4.41 2.49
CA ALA A 99 9.33 -3.14 1.83
C ALA A 99 9.21 -3.35 0.32
N ALA A 100 8.30 -2.62 -0.31
CA ALA A 100 8.10 -2.60 -1.75
C ALA A 100 8.37 -1.19 -2.30
N HIS A 101 8.99 -1.13 -3.48
CA HIS A 101 9.13 0.07 -4.28
C HIS A 101 8.41 -0.14 -5.61
N ALA A 102 7.53 0.79 -5.95
CA ALA A 102 6.82 0.81 -7.22
C ALA A 102 6.89 2.19 -7.87
N ILE A 103 6.77 2.24 -9.19
CA ILE A 103 6.75 3.49 -9.96
C ILE A 103 5.44 3.63 -10.73
N LYS A 104 4.86 4.83 -10.78
CA LYS A 104 3.66 5.08 -11.59
C LYS A 104 4.02 4.99 -13.07
N SER A 105 3.33 4.12 -13.80
CA SER A 105 3.49 4.00 -15.25
C SER A 105 2.99 5.27 -15.94
N SER A 106 3.71 5.71 -16.97
CA SER A 106 3.36 6.87 -17.80
C SER A 106 2.13 6.66 -18.68
N ALA A 107 1.57 5.45 -18.74
CA ALA A 107 0.49 5.09 -19.65
C ALA A 107 -0.94 5.35 -19.13
N GLN A 108 -1.12 5.81 -17.89
CA GLN A 108 -2.45 5.95 -17.26
C GLN A 108 -2.72 7.42 -16.88
N VAL A 109 -3.20 8.21 -17.85
CA VAL A 109 -3.76 9.56 -17.63
C VAL A 109 -5.24 9.65 -18.07
N GLU A 110 -5.83 8.63 -18.72
CA GLU A 110 -7.11 8.83 -19.42
C GLU A 110 -8.41 8.41 -18.70
N THR A 111 -8.42 7.97 -17.43
CA THR A 111 -9.66 7.40 -16.84
C THR A 111 -10.39 8.23 -15.79
N GLU A 112 -9.92 9.41 -15.37
CA GLU A 112 -10.61 10.18 -14.31
C GLU A 112 -11.59 11.28 -14.79
N GLU A 113 -11.71 11.60 -16.08
CA GLU A 113 -12.60 12.71 -16.52
C GLU A 113 -14.03 12.34 -16.96
N HIS A 114 -14.44 11.07 -16.99
CA HIS A 114 -15.77 10.70 -17.53
C HIS A 114 -16.81 10.31 -16.47
N HIS A 115 -17.09 11.19 -15.50
CA HIS A 115 -18.32 11.08 -14.70
C HIS A 115 -18.87 12.40 -14.13
N THR A 116 -19.10 13.42 -14.98
CA THR A 116 -20.11 14.46 -14.69
C THR A 116 -20.82 14.94 -15.96
N LYS A 117 -21.88 14.24 -16.36
CA LYS A 117 -23.00 14.89 -17.06
C LYS A 117 -24.32 14.36 -16.52
N THR A 118 -24.83 15.07 -15.52
CA THR A 118 -26.25 15.10 -15.16
C THR A 118 -27.05 15.59 -16.37
N PRO A 119 -28.15 14.93 -16.79
CA PRO A 119 -29.02 15.51 -17.80
C PRO A 119 -29.87 16.61 -17.15
N GLY A 120 -29.44 17.85 -17.31
CA GLY A 120 -30.24 19.05 -17.05
C GLY A 120 -31.16 19.32 -18.25
N ILE A 121 -32.41 19.59 -17.93
CA ILE A 121 -33.57 19.77 -18.80
C ILE A 121 -33.38 20.96 -19.75
N ASP A 122 -33.60 20.75 -21.06
CA ASP A 122 -33.62 21.81 -22.06
C ASP A 122 -34.77 22.79 -21.79
N GLY A 123 -34.42 24.05 -21.53
CA GLY A 123 -35.31 25.18 -21.70
C GLY A 123 -35.40 25.53 -23.19
N GLN A 124 -36.60 25.44 -23.77
CA GLN A 124 -36.92 26.13 -25.01
C GLN A 124 -37.53 27.49 -24.67
N GLU A 125 -36.78 28.54 -25.00
CA GLU A 125 -37.24 29.93 -25.02
C GLU A 125 -37.99 30.24 -26.33
N ALA A 126 -38.74 31.33 -26.29
CA ALA A 126 -39.82 31.76 -27.16
C ALA A 126 -39.51 32.00 -28.65
N SER A 127 -40.57 31.97 -29.49
CA SER A 127 -41.06 33.16 -30.23
C SER A 127 -41.76 32.77 -31.55
N GLN A 128 -43.08 33.04 -31.65
CA GLN A 128 -43.77 33.56 -32.85
C GLN A 128 -45.29 33.70 -32.62
N LYS A 129 -45.73 34.89 -32.19
CA LYS A 129 -46.72 35.74 -32.88
C LYS A 129 -46.96 37.03 -32.08
#